data_AF-A0A559H2K4-F1
#
_entry.id   AF-A0A559H2K4-F1
#
_cell.length_a   1.000
_cell.length_b   1.000
_cell.length_c   1.000
_cell.angle_alpha   90.00
_cell.angle_beta   90.00
_cell.angle_gamma   90.00
#
_symmetry.space_group_name_H-M   'P 1'
#
loop_
_entity.id
_entity.type
_entity.pdbx_description
1 polymer ?
#
loop_
_entity_poly.entity_id
_entity_poly.type
_entity_poly.pdbx_seq_one_letter_code
_entity_poly.pdbx_strand_id
1 'polypeptide(L)' 'MAYIEMKHCYKRYQVGDTEIVVNRDVNCEIEKGALVIILGSS' A
#
# COMPACT_ATOMS: atom_id res chain seq x y z
N MET A 1 2.65 18.52 -6.70
CA MET A 1 1.71 17.53 -7.24
C MET A 1 2.40 16.18 -7.17
N ALA A 2 1.78 15.19 -6.53
CA ALA A 2 2.30 13.84 -6.51
C ALA A 2 2.36 13.26 -7.94
N TYR A 3 3.42 12.56 -8.26
CA TYR A 3 3.57 11.81 -9.51
C TYR A 3 2.90 10.44 -9.43
N ILE A 4 2.95 9.83 -8.24
CA ILE A 4 2.18 8.63 -7.89
C ILE A 4 1.41 8.97 -6.62
N GLU A 5 0.12 8.66 -6.61
CA GLU A 5 -0.76 8.92 -5.48
C GLU A 5 -1.58 7.65 -5.18
N MET A 6 -1.47 7.16 -3.95
CA MET A 6 -2.27 6.08 -3.39
C MET A 6 -3.14 6.66 -2.29
N LYS A 7 -4.45 6.52 -2.43
CA LYS A 7 -5.44 6.98 -1.43
C LYS A 7 -6.32 5.82 -1.02
N HIS A 8 -6.54 5.67 0.28
CA HIS A 8 -7.43 4.68 0.88
C HIS A 8 -7.27 3.27 0.28
N CYS A 9 -6.03 2.82 0.09
CA CYS A 9 -5.76 1.55 -0.56
C CYS A 9 -5.91 0.38 0.42
N TYR A 10 -6.77 -0.58 0.05
CA TYR A 10 -6.97 -1.82 0.78
C TYR A 10 -6.59 -3.01 -0.09
N LYS A 11 -5.89 -3.97 0.51
CA LYS A 11 -5.57 -5.24 -0.13
C LYS A 11 -5.93 -6.35 0.82
N ARG A 12 -6.81 -7.24 0.38
CA ARG A 12 -7.32 -8.35 1.17
C ARG A 12 -7.31 -9.63 0.35
N TYR A 13 -7.06 -10.74 1.02
CA TYR A 13 -7.13 -12.06 0.43
C TYR A 13 -8.02 -12.94 1.28
N GLN A 14 -8.89 -13.72 0.64
CA GLN A 14 -9.61 -14.78 1.32
C GLN A 14 -8.77 -16.05 1.27
N VAL A 15 -8.48 -16.63 2.42
CA VAL A 15 -7.77 -17.90 2.56
C VAL A 15 -8.65 -18.83 3.39
N GLY A 16 -9.35 -19.74 2.71
CA GLY A 16 -10.41 -20.56 3.32
C GLY A 16 -11.49 -19.65 3.91
N ASP A 17 -11.78 -19.85 5.19
CA ASP A 17 -12.76 -19.04 5.93
C ASP A 17 -12.17 -17.76 6.54
N THR A 18 -10.87 -17.50 6.36
CA THR A 18 -10.19 -16.33 6.94
C THR A 18 -9.97 -15.24 5.90
N GLU A 19 -10.30 -14.00 6.25
CA GLU A 19 -9.87 -12.81 5.50
C GLU A 19 -8.51 -12.34 6.03
N ILE A 20 -7.51 -12.25 5.16
CA ILE A 20 -6.19 -11.68 5.45
C ILE A 20 -6.15 -10.26 4.90
N VAL A 21 -5.94 -9.28 5.78
CA VAL A 21 -5.76 -7.87 5.39
C VAL A 21 -4.27 -7.58 5.26
N VAL A 22 -3.79 -7.41 4.04
CA VAL A 22 -2.37 -7.13 3.73
C VAL A 22 -2.09 -5.64 3.76
N ASN A 23 -2.98 -4.85 3.16
CA ASN A 23 -2.92 -3.39 3.24
C ASN A 23 -4.23 -2.88 3.82
N ARG A 24 -4.16 -2.00 4.82
CA ARG A 24 -5.30 -1.37 5.47
C ARG A 24 -5.17 0.14 5.38
N ASP A 25 -6.03 0.77 4.60
CA ASP A 25 -6.11 2.23 4.44
C ASP A 25 -4.77 2.91 4.14
N VAL A 26 -3.99 2.34 3.22
CA VAL A 26 -2.67 2.89 2.88
C VAL A 26 -2.84 4.16 2.05
N ASN A 27 -2.21 5.24 2.51
CA ASN A 27 -2.15 6.53 1.84
C ASN A 27 -0.68 6.91 1.62
N CYS A 28 -0.30 7.21 0.39
CA CYS A 28 1.08 7.55 0.03
C CYS A 28 1.11 8.46 -1.20
N GLU A 29 2.00 9.45 -1.18
CA GLU A 29 2.28 10.32 -2.30
C GLU A 29 3.77 10.27 -2.62
N ILE A 30 4.12 10.14 -3.90
CA ILE A 30 5.50 10.08 -4.38
C ILE A 30 5.71 11.19 -5.40
N GLU A 31 6.74 11.99 -5.19
CA GLU A 31 7.11 13.08 -6.09
C GLU A 31 7.85 12.58 -7.33
N LYS A 32 7.75 13.34 -8.43
CA LYS A 32 8.41 12.98 -9.69
C LYS A 32 9.93 13.03 -9.51
N GLY A 33 10.62 11.92 -9.80
CA GLY A 33 12.08 11.82 -9.69
C GLY A 33 12.59 11.41 -8.31
N ALA A 34 11.71 11.16 -7.34
CA ALA A 34 12.10 10.65 -6.03
C ALA A 34 12.49 9.16 -6.07
N LEU A 35 13.56 8.80 -5.35
CA LEU A 35 13.87 7.41 -5.01
C LEU A 35 13.18 7.05 -3.70
N VAL A 36 12.26 6.09 -3.73
CA VAL A 36 11.49 5.64 -2.57
C VAL A 36 11.77 4.17 -2.30
N ILE A 37 11.99 3.81 -1.02
CA ILE A 37 12.24 2.45 -0.56
C ILE A 37 11.13 2.07 0.43
N ILE A 38 10.54 0.88 0.26
CA ILE A 38 9.55 0.31 1.18
C ILE A 38 10.25 -0.79 1.99
N LEU A 39 10.22 -0.68 3.31
CA LEU A 39 10.81 -1.63 4.26
C LEU A 39 9.72 -2.13 5.21
N GLY A 40 9.85 -3.38 5.66
CA GLY A 40 8.92 -4.01 6.59
C GLY A 40 9.42 -5.38 7.04
N SER A 41 8.76 -5.95 8.06
CA SER A 41 8.99 -7.32 8.49
C SER A 41 8.46 -8.33 7.46
N SER A 42 9.09 -9.50 7.38
CA SER A 42 8.54 -10.65 6.64
C SER A 42 7.45 -11.36 7.41
#